data_AF-A0A1V4VRT2-F1
#
_entry.id   AF-A0A1V4VRT2-F1
#
_cell.length_a   1.000
_cell.length_b   1.000
_cell.length_c   1.000
_cell.angle_alpha   90.00
_cell.angle_beta   90.00
_cell.angle_gamma   90.00
#
_symmetry.space_group_name_H-M   'P 1'
#
loop_
_entity.id
_entity.type
_entity.pdbx_description
1 polymer ?
#
loop_
_entity_poly.entity_id
_entity_poly.type
_entity_poly.pdbx_seq_one_letter_code
_entity_poly.pdbx_strand_id
1 'polypeptide(L)'
;MGRRVRGAYLTIIWILAVDGTWHRPLTTWELLALQGFPVFMPDGTPVILTGNSDARWRERIGNAVPPPAARAIGEEILTALMVSECGEWVLGATGVWVRNEGDLTRWAYAP
;
A
#
# COMPACT_ATOMS: atom_id res chain seq x y z
N MET A 1 -12.16 -23.93 39.16
CA MET A 1 -11.22 -24.42 38.14
C MET A 1 -11.35 -23.56 36.89
N GLY A 2 -10.73 -22.37 36.87
CA GLY A 2 -10.87 -21.39 35.79
C GLY A 2 -9.56 -21.20 35.03
N ARG A 3 -9.50 -21.64 33.78
CA ARG A 3 -8.34 -21.43 32.88
C ARG A 3 -8.22 -19.92 32.59
N ARG A 4 -7.17 -19.30 33.12
CA ARG A 4 -6.77 -17.94 32.76
C ARG A 4 -6.18 -17.98 31.34
N VAL A 5 -6.97 -17.57 30.35
CA VAL A 5 -6.48 -17.35 28.98
C VAL A 5 -5.61 -16.10 29.04
N ARG A 6 -4.28 -16.25 28.94
CA ARG A 6 -3.36 -15.11 28.83
C ARG A 6 -3.47 -14.60 27.39
N GLY A 7 -4.32 -13.59 27.18
CA GLY A 7 -4.27 -12.78 25.97
C GLY A 7 -2.94 -12.05 25.92
N ALA A 8 -2.18 -12.25 24.84
CA ALA A 8 -0.95 -11.50 24.60
C ALA A 8 -1.33 -10.05 24.31
N TYR A 9 -1.13 -9.16 25.28
CA TYR A 9 -1.28 -7.73 25.07
C TYR A 9 -0.16 -7.26 24.14
N LEU A 10 -0.51 -6.81 22.93
CA LEU A 10 0.39 -6.04 22.06
C LEU A 10 0.65 -4.69 22.76
N THR A 11 1.71 -4.60 23.55
CA THR A 11 2.16 -3.33 24.11
C THR A 11 2.75 -2.48 22.99
N ILE A 12 1.93 -1.64 22.37
CA ILE A 12 2.41 -0.60 21.45
C ILE A 12 3.22 0.40 22.29
N ILE A 13 4.50 0.56 21.97
CA ILE A 13 5.37 1.54 22.62
C ILE A 13 5.10 2.91 22.00
N TRP A 14 4.75 3.88 22.84
CA TRP A 14 4.55 5.28 22.47
C TRP A 14 5.70 6.12 23.01
N ILE A 15 6.19 7.06 22.20
CA ILE A 15 7.17 8.07 22.61
C ILE A 15 6.48 9.43 22.60
N LEU A 16 6.48 10.10 23.74
CA LEU A 16 6.10 11.51 23.87
C LEU A 16 7.35 12.36 23.70
N ALA A 17 7.42 13.12 22.61
CA ALA A 17 8.52 14.05 22.38
C ALA A 17 8.37 15.31 23.26
N VAL A 18 9.47 16.06 23.40
CA VAL A 18 9.54 17.27 24.24
C VAL A 18 8.60 18.38 23.74
N ASP A 19 8.26 18.36 22.45
CA ASP A 19 7.30 19.25 21.81
C ASP A 19 5.83 18.81 21.96
N GLY A 20 5.57 17.73 22.70
CA GLY A 20 4.24 17.16 22.91
C GLY A 20 3.74 16.28 21.77
N THR A 21 4.54 16.02 20.74
CA THR A 21 4.16 15.10 19.66
C THR A 21 4.27 13.64 20.10
N TRP A 22 3.38 12.79 19.56
CA TRP A 22 3.30 11.37 19.87
C TRP A 22 3.85 10.56 18.71
N HIS A 23 4.84 9.70 18.98
CA HIS A 23 5.42 8.81 17.99
C HIS A 23 5.14 7.35 18.35
N ARG A 24 4.72 6.58 17.34
CA ARG A 24 4.73 5.12 17.38
C ARG A 24 5.18 4.57 16.04
N PRO A 25 5.80 3.38 16.00
CA PRO A 25 5.97 2.67 14.74
C PRO A 25 4.61 2.36 14.10
N LEU A 26 4.56 2.43 12.76
CA LEU A 26 3.43 1.91 11.99
C LEU A 26 3.28 0.42 12.23
N THR A 27 2.06 -0.07 12.35
CA THR A 27 1.73 -1.50 12.37
C THR A 27 2.01 -2.14 11.02
N THR A 28 2.18 -3.45 11.00
CA THR A 28 2.38 -4.20 9.75
C THR A 28 1.19 -4.06 8.80
N TRP A 29 -0.03 -3.92 9.34
CA TRP A 29 -1.25 -3.67 8.57
C TRP A 29 -1.27 -2.26 7.94
N GLU A 30 -0.81 -1.24 8.66
CA GLU A 30 -0.66 0.12 8.10
C GLU A 30 0.40 0.18 6.99
N LEU A 31 1.46 -0.64 7.07
CA LEU A 31 2.44 -0.74 6.00
C LEU A 31 1.87 -1.35 4.72
N LEU A 32 0.95 -2.33 4.83
CA LEU A 32 0.21 -2.84 3.67
C LEU A 32 -0.60 -1.72 3.02
N ALA A 33 -1.31 -0.94 3.84
CA ALA A 33 -2.11 0.19 3.38
C ALA A 33 -1.25 1.21 2.64
N LEU A 34 -0.08 1.55 3.20
CA LEU A 34 0.84 2.53 2.62
C LEU A 34 1.36 2.09 1.25
N GLN A 35 1.62 0.80 1.06
CA GLN A 35 2.05 0.24 -0.23
C GLN A 35 0.90 0.07 -1.23
N GLY A 36 -0.36 0.27 -0.82
CA GLY A 36 -1.52 0.07 -1.68
C GLY A 36 -1.94 -1.39 -1.85
N PHE A 37 -1.58 -2.27 -0.91
CA PHE A 37 -2.12 -3.62 -0.87
C PHE A 37 -3.58 -3.63 -0.40
N PRO A 38 -4.38 -4.64 -0.77
CA PRO A 38 -5.66 -4.89 -0.13
C PRO A 38 -5.44 -5.09 1.37
N VAL A 39 -6.16 -4.30 2.18
CA VAL A 39 -6.12 -4.38 3.64
C VAL A 39 -7.33 -5.12 4.22
N PHE A 40 -8.33 -5.36 3.38
CA PHE A 40 -9.50 -6.19 3.65
C PHE A 40 -9.58 -7.33 2.63
N MET A 41 -10.08 -8.46 3.11
CA MET A 41 -10.46 -9.61 2.30
C MET A 41 -11.79 -9.31 1.56
N PRO A 42 -12.17 -10.10 0.54
CA PRO A 42 -13.42 -9.89 -0.21
C PRO A 42 -14.69 -9.95 0.65
N ASP A 43 -14.64 -10.63 1.80
CA ASP A 43 -15.72 -10.72 2.77
C ASP A 43 -15.77 -9.54 3.76
N GLY A 44 -14.88 -8.55 3.61
CA GLY A 44 -14.77 -7.36 4.46
C GLY A 44 -13.96 -7.57 5.74
N THR A 45 -13.44 -8.77 6.00
CA THR A 45 -12.59 -9.01 7.16
C THR A 45 -11.19 -8.43 6.95
N PRO A 46 -10.47 -7.97 8.00
CA PRO A 46 -9.10 -7.48 7.84
C PRO A 46 -8.16 -8.57 7.30
N VAL A 47 -7.20 -8.18 6.47
CA VAL A 47 -6.19 -9.11 5.97
C VAL A 47 -5.37 -9.69 7.12
N ILE A 48 -5.29 -11.02 7.14
CA ILE A 48 -4.45 -11.78 8.08
C ILE A 48 -3.27 -12.35 7.30
N LEU A 49 -2.06 -11.93 7.66
CA LEU A 49 -0.83 -12.43 7.08
C LEU A 49 -0.48 -13.81 7.67
N THR A 50 0.03 -14.70 6.83
CA THR A 50 0.34 -16.07 7.24
C THR A 50 1.68 -16.17 7.98
N GLY A 51 1.72 -16.92 9.08
CA GLY A 51 2.90 -17.09 9.92
C GLY A 51 3.10 -15.97 10.96
N ASN A 52 4.09 -16.16 11.84
CA ASN A 52 4.14 -15.45 13.13
C ASN A 52 5.24 -14.38 13.23
N SER A 53 5.92 -14.04 12.13
CA SER A 53 7.05 -13.10 12.15
C SER A 53 6.69 -11.78 11.49
N ASP A 54 6.38 -10.78 12.32
CA ASP A 54 6.15 -9.41 11.88
C ASP A 54 7.36 -8.83 11.15
N ALA A 55 8.58 -9.02 11.69
CA ALA A 55 9.80 -8.51 11.08
C ALA A 55 9.96 -8.96 9.61
N ARG A 56 9.75 -10.26 9.35
CA ARG A 56 9.83 -10.83 8.00
C ARG A 56 8.74 -10.28 7.07
N TRP A 57 7.53 -10.05 7.60
CA TRP A 57 6.46 -9.45 6.80
C TRP A 57 6.73 -7.99 6.47
N ARG A 58 7.25 -7.20 7.41
CA ARG A 58 7.61 -5.81 7.19
C ARG A 58 8.70 -5.67 6.12
N GLU A 59 9.70 -6.54 6.14
CA GLU A 59 10.72 -6.60 5.11
C GLU A 59 10.12 -6.92 3.73
N ARG A 60 9.25 -7.94 3.64
CA ARG A 60 8.58 -8.31 2.38
C ARG A 60 7.70 -7.18 1.84
N ILE A 61 6.92 -6.54 2.70
CA ILE A 61 6.06 -5.42 2.32
C ILE A 61 6.91 -4.23 1.86
N GLY A 62 8.00 -3.92 2.57
CA GLY A 62 8.92 -2.85 2.20
C GLY A 62 9.66 -3.08 0.89
N ASN A 63 10.01 -4.33 0.59
CA ASN A 63 10.72 -4.71 -0.64
C ASN A 63 9.80 -4.95 -1.84
N ALA A 64 8.48 -4.96 -1.66
CA ALA A 64 7.54 -5.19 -2.75
C ALA A 64 7.40 -3.95 -3.64
N VAL A 65 7.12 -4.17 -4.92
CA VAL A 65 6.62 -3.10 -5.80
C VAL A 65 5.18 -2.80 -5.38
N PRO A 66 4.81 -1.52 -5.13
CA PRO A 66 3.43 -1.15 -4.80
C PRO A 66 2.45 -1.71 -5.85
N PRO A 67 1.36 -2.41 -5.46
CA PRO A 67 0.36 -2.89 -6.41
C PRO A 67 -0.16 -1.87 -7.42
N PRO A 68 -0.44 -0.60 -7.07
CA PRO A 68 -0.85 0.40 -8.08
C PRO A 68 0.24 0.67 -9.11
N ALA A 69 1.52 0.71 -8.71
CA ALA A 69 2.64 0.88 -9.63
C ALA A 69 2.85 -0.35 -10.51
N ALA A 70 2.79 -1.55 -9.92
CA ALA A 70 2.89 -2.81 -10.66
C ALA A 70 1.78 -2.93 -11.71
N ARG A 71 0.55 -2.51 -11.38
CA ARG A 71 -0.56 -2.45 -12.31
C ARG A 71 -0.28 -1.49 -13.48
N ALA A 72 0.15 -0.26 -13.20
CA ALA A 72 0.45 0.72 -14.24
C ALA A 72 1.54 0.23 -15.20
N ILE A 73 2.61 -0.37 -14.66
CA ILE A 73 3.68 -0.99 -15.47
C ILE A 73 3.10 -2.13 -16.33
N GLY A 74 2.29 -3.01 -15.74
CA GLY A 74 1.66 -4.12 -16.46
C GLY A 74 0.72 -3.67 -17.56
N GLU A 75 -0.06 -2.61 -17.35
CA GLU A 75 -0.94 -2.01 -18.35
C GLU A 75 -0.14 -1.49 -19.55
N GLU A 76 0.96 -0.75 -19.33
CA GLU A 76 1.83 -0.27 -20.41
C GLU A 76 2.54 -1.42 -21.16
N ILE A 77 2.99 -2.45 -20.44
CA ILE A 77 3.56 -3.66 -21.07
C ILE A 77 2.51 -4.33 -21.96
N LEU A 78 1.28 -4.50 -21.47
CA LEU A 78 0.19 -5.11 -22.23
C LEU A 78 -0.11 -4.29 -23.50
N THR A 79 -0.21 -2.97 -23.38
CA THR A 79 -0.44 -2.09 -24.53
C THR A 79 0.69 -2.22 -25.55
N ALA A 80 1.96 -2.19 -25.13
CA ALA A 80 3.09 -2.35 -26.03
C ALA A 80 3.07 -3.70 -26.77
N LEU A 81 2.75 -4.80 -26.06
CA LEU A 81 2.63 -6.12 -26.68
C LEU A 81 1.48 -6.19 -27.68
N MET A 82 0.29 -5.67 -27.33
CA MET A 82 -0.87 -5.64 -28.23
C MET A 82 -0.61 -4.83 -29.50
N VAL A 83 0.04 -3.67 -29.37
CA VAL A 83 0.39 -2.82 -30.52
C VAL A 83 1.42 -3.50 -31.42
N SER A 84 2.42 -4.18 -30.82
CA SER A 84 3.41 -4.95 -31.56
C SER A 84 2.79 -6.11 -32.33
N GLU A 85 1.80 -6.82 -31.77
CA GLU A 85 1.07 -7.90 -32.44
C GLU A 85 0.31 -7.41 -33.68
N CYS A 86 -0.17 -6.16 -33.67
CA CYS A 86 -0.78 -5.53 -34.85
C CYS A 86 0.24 -5.02 -35.88
N GLY A 87 1.54 -5.06 -35.57
CA GLY A 87 2.59 -4.47 -36.41
C GLY A 87 2.57 -2.93 -36.42
N GLU A 88 1.99 -2.32 -35.39
CA GLU A 88 1.88 -0.88 -35.25
C GLU A 88 2.87 -0.35 -34.19
N TRP A 89 2.91 0.98 -34.02
CA TRP A 89 3.58 1.63 -32.90
C TRP A 89 2.70 2.78 -32.40
N VAL A 90 2.78 3.06 -31.10
CA VAL A 90 2.03 4.14 -30.45
C VAL A 90 2.98 4.98 -29.60
N LEU A 91 2.83 6.30 -29.68
CA LEU A 91 3.50 7.26 -28.81
C LEU A 91 2.43 8.22 -28.29
N GLY A 92 2.33 8.31 -26.97
CA GLY A 92 1.37 9.17 -26.28
C GLY A 92 2.04 9.94 -25.15
N ALA A 93 1.45 11.08 -24.79
CA ALA A 93 1.87 11.89 -23.64
C ALA A 93 0.99 11.58 -22.41
N THR A 94 0.73 10.29 -22.15
CA THR A 94 -0.04 9.85 -20.98
C THR A 94 0.67 10.37 -19.72
N GLY A 95 -0.08 11.08 -18.86
CA GLY A 95 0.42 11.76 -17.67
C GLY A 95 0.79 10.79 -16.56
N VAL A 96 1.80 9.95 -16.78
CA VAL A 96 2.28 8.96 -15.81
C VAL A 96 3.18 9.61 -14.75
N TRP A 97 3.98 10.61 -15.13
CA TRP A 97 5.02 11.19 -14.27
C TRP A 97 4.79 12.66 -13.91
N VAL A 98 4.10 13.42 -14.77
CA VAL A 98 3.77 14.83 -14.54
C VAL A 98 2.34 15.04 -14.99
N ARG A 99 1.47 15.49 -14.08
CA ARG A 99 0.15 15.98 -14.43
C ARG A 99 0.23 17.46 -14.73
N ASN A 100 -0.52 17.94 -15.71
CA ASN A 100 -0.61 19.36 -15.98
C ASN A 100 -1.27 20.06 -14.78
N GLU A 101 -0.88 21.29 -14.45
CA GLU A 101 -1.39 22.00 -13.26
C GLU A 101 -2.92 22.07 -13.21
N GLY A 102 -3.58 22.09 -14.38
CA GLY A 102 -5.04 22.05 -14.50
C GLY A 102 -5.71 20.79 -13.92
N ASP A 103 -5.04 19.64 -13.92
CA ASP A 103 -5.58 18.36 -13.42
C ASP A 103 -5.55 18.24 -11.89
N LEU A 104 -4.80 19.10 -11.19
CA LEU A 104 -4.69 19.11 -9.73
C LEU A 104 -5.90 19.76 -9.05
N THR A 105 -6.75 20.46 -9.80
CA THR A 105 -7.93 21.17 -9.28
C THR A 105 -9.02 20.25 -8.71
N ARG A 106 -8.99 18.94 -9.00
CA ARG A 106 -9.96 17.95 -8.49
C ARG A 106 -9.75 17.56 -7.02
N TRP A 107 -8.56 17.76 -6.46
CA TRP A 107 -8.25 17.37 -5.06
C TRP A 107 -8.13 18.58 -4.11
N ALA A 108 -8.38 19.78 -4.61
CA ALA A 108 -8.46 20.98 -3.79
C ALA A 108 -9.83 21.03 -3.09
N TYR A 109 -9.90 20.46 -1.89
CA TYR A 109 -10.94 20.74 -0.90
C TYR A 109 -12.39 20.48 -1.37
N ALA A 110 -12.84 19.22 -1.32
CA ALA A 110 -14.28 18.96 -1.12
C ALA A 110 -14.56 19.14 0.39
N PRO A 111 -15.57 19.95 0.78
CA PRO A 111 -15.93 20.16 2.19
C PRO A 111 -16.41 18.88 2.89
#